data_AF-A0A1V4CUY0-F1
#
_entry.id   AF-A0A1V4CUY0-F1
#
_cell.length_a   1.000
_cell.length_b   1.000
_cell.length_c   1.000
_cell.angle_alpha   90.00
_cell.angle_beta   90.00
_cell.angle_gamma   90.00
#
_symmetry.space_group_name_H-M   'P 1'
#
loop_
_entity.id
_entity.type
_entity.pdbx_description
1 polymer ?
#
loop_
_entity_poly.entity_id
_entity_poly.type
_entity_poly.pdbx_seq_one_letter_code
_entity_poly.pdbx_strand_id
1 'polypeptide(L)'
;MRAVTDRLSHPLRSDTSDNRERILDGARALFATEGLTVPVREIARHAGVGPATLYRRFPTEQTLATEALTDEMRACRAIVDEERAAPDPRRGFCLVIEKTCELHARSRGCTELQAFQASPQHSPLPPVARLAPAAPRGITSMEGRA
;
A
#
# COMPACT_ATOMS: atom_id res chain seq x y z
N MET A 1 -50.56 10.96 13.72
CA MET A 1 -49.96 10.14 14.80
C MET A 1 -48.94 9.21 14.14
N ARG A 2 -47.69 9.67 13.89
CA ARG A 2 -46.44 9.29 14.60
C ARG A 2 -46.32 7.76 14.76
N ALA A 3 -45.39 7.03 14.14
CA ALA A 3 -43.95 7.30 14.04
C ALA A 3 -43.32 6.90 12.69
N VAL A 4 -42.93 7.92 11.92
CA VAL A 4 -41.73 7.94 11.09
C VAL A 4 -40.61 8.47 11.99
N THR A 5 -39.36 8.03 11.78
CA THR A 5 -38.11 8.40 12.49
C THR A 5 -37.69 7.54 13.70
N ASP A 6 -37.28 6.29 13.43
CA ASP A 6 -36.34 5.57 14.32
C ASP A 6 -35.12 4.98 13.57
N ARG A 7 -34.96 5.29 12.27
CA ARG A 7 -33.79 4.84 11.48
C ARG A 7 -32.71 5.89 11.27
N LEU A 8 -32.68 6.96 12.07
CA LEU A 8 -31.65 8.02 11.95
C LEU A 8 -30.72 8.10 13.16
N SER A 9 -30.54 7.00 13.89
CA SER A 9 -29.69 7.01 15.09
C SER A 9 -28.90 5.71 15.24
N HIS A 10 -28.17 5.33 14.17
CA HIS A 10 -26.89 4.64 14.36
C HIS A 10 -25.78 5.54 13.81
N PRO A 11 -24.77 5.91 14.61
CA PRO A 11 -24.09 7.18 14.44
C PRO A 11 -22.99 7.07 13.39
N LEU A 12 -22.86 8.13 12.59
CA LEU A 12 -21.84 8.47 11.58
C LEU A 12 -20.35 8.17 11.93
N ARG A 13 -20.06 7.77 13.18
CA ARG A 13 -18.75 7.25 13.62
C ARG A 13 -18.49 5.83 13.13
N SER A 14 -19.52 4.97 13.04
CA SER A 14 -19.41 3.62 12.47
C SER A 14 -18.96 3.70 11.02
N ASP A 15 -19.74 4.39 10.18
CA ASP A 15 -19.44 4.54 8.74
C ASP A 15 -18.07 5.18 8.49
N THR A 16 -17.62 6.10 9.35
CA THR A 16 -16.32 6.76 9.17
C THR A 16 -15.16 5.81 9.51
N SER A 17 -15.28 5.00 10.57
CA SER A 17 -14.29 3.98 10.91
C SER A 17 -14.27 2.88 9.86
N ASP A 18 -15.45 2.44 9.43
CA ASP A 18 -15.63 1.41 8.40
C ASP A 18 -15.10 1.88 7.03
N ASN A 19 -15.30 3.15 6.67
CA ASN A 19 -14.72 3.73 5.45
C ASN A 19 -13.19 3.73 5.50
N ARG A 20 -12.63 4.06 6.67
CA ARG A 20 -11.19 4.14 6.85
C ARG A 20 -10.56 2.78 6.65
N GLU A 21 -11.10 1.76 7.31
CA GLU A 21 -10.59 0.39 7.25
C GLU A 21 -10.71 -0.18 5.84
N ARG A 22 -11.86 0.02 5.17
CA ARG A 22 -12.03 -0.35 3.76
C ARG A 22 -11.00 0.30 2.82
N ILE A 23 -10.66 1.57 3.06
CA ILE A 23 -9.60 2.25 2.30
C ILE A 23 -8.24 1.59 2.54
N LEU A 24 -7.91 1.31 3.80
CA LEU A 24 -6.63 0.66 4.15
C LEU A 24 -6.55 -0.76 3.56
N ASP A 25 -7.62 -1.53 3.61
CA ASP A 25 -7.67 -2.88 3.05
C ASP A 25 -7.54 -2.88 1.53
N GLY A 26 -8.26 -1.98 0.85
CA GLY A 26 -8.11 -1.80 -0.60
C GLY A 26 -6.71 -1.33 -0.99
N ALA A 27 -6.11 -0.45 -0.18
CA ALA A 27 -4.74 0.01 -0.40
C ALA A 27 -3.73 -1.14 -0.20
N ARG A 28 -3.83 -1.92 0.88
CA ARG A 28 -2.97 -3.09 1.15
C ARG A 28 -3.03 -4.09 0.01
N ALA A 29 -4.23 -4.44 -0.44
CA ALA A 29 -4.43 -5.40 -1.51
C ALA A 29 -3.72 -4.96 -2.81
N LEU A 30 -3.91 -3.70 -3.21
CA LEU A 30 -3.32 -3.17 -4.44
C LEU A 30 -1.81 -2.93 -4.29
N PHE A 31 -1.34 -2.43 -3.14
CA PHE A 31 0.09 -2.22 -2.91
C PHE A 31 0.89 -3.52 -2.87
N ALA A 32 0.28 -4.62 -2.41
CA ALA A 32 0.93 -5.93 -2.40
C ALA A 32 1.30 -6.39 -3.83
N THR A 33 0.40 -6.18 -4.80
CA THR A 33 0.54 -6.67 -6.17
C THR A 33 1.16 -5.65 -7.13
N GLU A 34 0.78 -4.37 -7.02
CA GLU A 34 1.09 -3.32 -7.99
C GLU A 34 2.11 -2.29 -7.44
N GLY A 35 2.52 -2.44 -6.18
CA GLY A 35 3.41 -1.48 -5.51
C GLY A 35 2.74 -0.12 -5.27
N LEU A 36 3.53 0.90 -4.97
CA LEU A 36 3.04 2.26 -4.65
C LEU A 36 2.69 3.07 -5.90
N THR A 37 2.67 2.42 -7.07
CA THR A 37 2.31 3.01 -8.36
C THR A 37 0.81 2.96 -8.66
N VAL A 38 -0.01 2.59 -7.68
CA VAL A 38 -1.46 2.48 -7.86
C VAL A 38 -2.11 3.86 -7.71
N PRO A 39 -2.91 4.31 -8.70
CA PRO A 39 -3.62 5.58 -8.58
C PRO A 39 -4.59 5.58 -7.40
N VAL A 40 -4.63 6.66 -6.62
CA VAL A 40 -5.58 6.83 -5.50
C VAL A 40 -7.04 6.63 -5.90
N ARG A 41 -7.41 7.01 -7.13
CA ARG A 41 -8.76 6.76 -7.68
C ARG A 41 -9.10 5.27 -7.77
N GLU A 42 -8.10 4.43 -8.03
CA GLU A 42 -8.26 2.99 -8.17
C GLU A 42 -8.42 2.36 -6.79
N ILE A 43 -7.66 2.85 -5.80
CA ILE A 43 -7.85 2.48 -4.39
C ILE A 43 -9.25 2.87 -3.91
N ALA A 44 -9.71 4.09 -4.21
CA ALA A 44 -11.05 4.54 -3.84
C ALA A 44 -12.15 3.65 -4.47
N ARG A 45 -11.98 3.30 -5.75
CA ARG A 45 -12.88 2.38 -6.47
C ARG A 45 -12.90 0.99 -5.82
N HIS A 46 -11.73 0.45 -5.50
CA HIS A 46 -11.58 -0.86 -4.86
C HIS A 46 -12.21 -0.88 -3.45
N ALA A 47 -12.05 0.19 -2.68
CA ALA A 47 -12.61 0.34 -1.35
C ALA A 47 -14.12 0.67 -1.33
N GLY A 48 -14.73 0.93 -2.49
CA GLY A 48 -16.14 1.33 -2.59
C GLY A 48 -16.42 2.68 -1.93
N VAL A 49 -15.50 3.64 -2.04
CA VAL A 49 -15.64 5.00 -1.49
C VAL A 49 -15.44 6.07 -2.58
N GLY A 50 -16.02 7.24 -2.37
CA GLY A 50 -15.77 8.39 -3.25
C GLY A 50 -14.34 8.94 -3.10
N PRO A 51 -13.67 9.40 -4.19
CA PRO A 51 -12.31 9.98 -4.11
C PRO A 51 -12.19 11.13 -3.12
N ALA A 52 -13.20 12.02 -3.03
CA ALA A 52 -13.20 13.12 -2.06
C ALA A 52 -13.20 12.62 -0.60
N THR A 53 -13.83 11.48 -0.31
CA THR A 53 -13.81 10.87 1.02
C THR A 53 -12.42 10.31 1.35
N LEU A 54 -11.76 9.68 0.37
CA LEU A 54 -10.40 9.21 0.53
C LEU A 54 -9.43 10.37 0.76
N TYR A 55 -9.41 11.39 -0.11
CA TYR A 55 -8.51 12.55 0.03
C TYR A 55 -8.70 13.30 1.34
N ARG A 56 -9.95 13.43 1.84
CA ARG A 56 -10.21 14.04 3.14
C ARG A 56 -9.59 13.24 4.29
N ARG A 57 -9.54 11.91 4.18
CA ARG A 57 -9.00 11.02 5.22
C ARG A 57 -7.48 10.86 5.11
N PHE A 58 -6.97 10.83 3.88
CA PHE A 58 -5.56 10.66 3.56
C PHE A 58 -5.15 11.76 2.57
N PRO A 59 -4.66 12.90 3.09
CA PRO A 59 -4.32 14.05 2.26
C PRO A 59 -3.18 13.78 1.27
N THR A 60 -2.33 12.78 1.55
CA THR A 60 -1.19 12.41 0.71
C THR A 60 -1.12 10.90 0.53
N GLU A 61 -0.56 10.47 -0.60
CA GLU A 61 -0.24 9.06 -0.88
C GLU A 61 0.72 8.49 0.16
N GLN A 62 1.68 9.29 0.63
CA GLN A 62 2.59 8.89 1.69
C GLN A 62 1.85 8.56 2.99
N THR A 63 0.87 9.37 3.40
CA THR A 63 0.09 9.09 4.62
C THR A 63 -0.73 7.80 4.46
N LEU A 64 -1.33 7.58 3.28
CA LEU A 64 -2.04 6.34 2.98
C LEU A 64 -1.11 5.12 2.98
N ALA A 65 0.01 5.19 2.26
CA ALA A 65 0.97 4.10 2.14
C ALA A 65 1.62 3.75 3.49
N THR A 66 2.03 4.76 4.25
CA THR A 66 2.63 4.57 5.57
C THR A 66 1.67 3.84 6.49
N GLU A 67 0.40 4.22 6.47
CA GLU A 67 -0.59 3.60 7.34
C GLU A 67 -1.05 2.21 6.86
N ALA A 68 -1.29 2.05 5.56
CA ALA A 68 -1.68 0.77 4.98
C ALA A 68 -0.62 -0.32 5.24
N LEU A 69 0.67 0.05 5.14
CA LEU A 69 1.81 -0.85 5.26
C LEU A 69 2.47 -0.81 6.66
N THR A 70 1.80 -0.21 7.65
CA THR A 70 2.36 -0.04 9.00
C THR A 70 2.72 -1.39 9.64
N ASP A 71 1.93 -2.43 9.41
CA ASP A 71 2.14 -3.73 10.05
C ASP A 71 3.32 -4.47 9.43
N GLU A 72 3.47 -4.41 8.10
CA GLU A 72 4.65 -4.92 7.40
C GLU A 72 5.92 -4.17 7.83
N MET A 73 5.84 -2.85 7.97
CA MET A 73 6.94 -2.03 8.48
C MET A 73 7.35 -2.42 9.90
N ARG A 74 6.37 -2.69 10.79
CA ARG A 74 6.64 -3.17 12.15
C ARG A 74 7.25 -4.57 12.12
N ALA A 75 6.78 -5.46 11.26
CA ALA A 75 7.32 -6.81 11.12
C ALA A 75 8.79 -6.78 10.67
N CYS A 76 9.13 -5.96 9.67
CA CYS A 76 10.53 -5.71 9.27
C CYS A 76 11.40 -5.25 10.44
N ARG A 77 10.90 -4.30 11.23
CA ARG A 77 11.62 -3.78 12.39
C ARG A 77 11.81 -4.84 13.48
N ALA A 78 10.78 -5.65 13.74
CA ALA A 78 10.83 -6.72 14.73
C ALA A 78 11.86 -7.78 14.37
N ILE A 79 11.97 -8.16 13.08
CA ILE A 79 13.00 -9.08 12.58
C ILE A 79 14.39 -8.56 12.93
N VAL A 80 14.67 -7.28 12.65
CA VAL A 80 15.97 -6.67 12.95
C VAL A 80 16.25 -6.63 14.45
N ASP A 81 15.27 -6.22 15.26
CA ASP A 81 15.45 -6.13 16.70
C ASP A 81 15.66 -7.51 17.36
N GLU A 82 14.95 -8.55 16.88
CA GLU A 82 15.10 -9.94 17.34
C GLU A 82 16.49 -10.49 17.00
N GLU A 83 16.90 -10.39 15.72
CA GLU A 83 18.13 -11.02 15.26
C GLU A 83 19.39 -10.24 15.64
N ARG A 84 19.26 -8.94 15.96
CA ARG A 84 20.35 -8.17 16.58
C ARG A 84 20.75 -8.73 17.95
N ALA A 85 19.84 -9.40 18.65
CA ALA A 85 20.12 -10.05 19.93
C ALA A 85 20.72 -11.47 19.78
N ALA A 86 20.96 -11.94 18.55
CA ALA A 86 21.53 -13.26 18.31
C ALA A 86 22.95 -13.37 18.87
N PRO A 87 23.30 -14.48 19.58
CA PRO A 87 24.65 -14.68 20.10
C PRO A 87 25.74 -14.77 19.03
N ASP A 88 25.39 -15.26 17.84
CA ASP A 88 26.27 -15.29 16.66
C ASP A 88 25.86 -14.16 15.69
N PRO A 89 26.69 -13.10 15.54
CA PRO A 89 26.39 -11.98 14.67
C PRO A 89 26.24 -12.37 13.19
N ARG A 90 27.03 -13.36 12.72
CA ARG A 90 26.95 -13.80 11.32
C ARG A 90 25.61 -14.47 11.07
N ARG A 91 25.19 -15.34 11.98
CA ARG A 91 23.88 -16.01 11.91
C ARG A 91 22.73 -15.00 11.99
N GLY A 92 22.78 -14.06 12.93
CA GLY A 92 21.77 -13.00 13.04
C GLY A 92 21.66 -12.17 11.76
N PHE A 93 22.79 -11.79 11.16
CA PHE A 93 22.80 -11.08 9.88
C PHE A 93 22.13 -11.88 8.75
N CYS A 94 22.49 -13.16 8.60
CA CYS A 94 21.84 -14.02 7.59
C CYS A 94 20.32 -14.11 7.80
N LEU A 95 19.87 -14.27 9.05
CA LEU A 95 18.45 -14.35 9.39
C LEU A 95 17.69 -13.05 9.11
N VAL A 96 18.30 -11.89 9.36
CA VAL A 96 17.71 -10.60 8.97
C VAL A 96 17.45 -10.56 7.47
N ILE A 97 18.46 -10.92 6.67
CA ILE A 97 18.35 -10.89 5.21
C ILE A 97 17.27 -11.88 4.74
N GLU A 98 17.30 -13.12 5.20
CA GLU A 98 16.34 -14.16 4.83
C GLU A 98 14.91 -13.77 5.18
N LYS A 99 14.63 -13.45 6.46
CA LYS A 99 13.29 -13.09 6.93
C LYS A 99 12.76 -11.80 6.27
N THR A 100 13.62 -10.82 6.03
CA THR A 100 13.22 -9.58 5.35
C THR A 100 12.89 -9.84 3.88
N CYS A 101 13.68 -10.67 3.19
CA CYS A 101 13.40 -11.07 1.81
C CYS A 101 12.06 -11.83 1.69
N GLU A 102 11.75 -12.72 2.63
CA GLU A 102 10.46 -13.42 2.66
C GLU A 102 9.28 -12.46 2.86
N LEU A 103 9.43 -11.46 3.73
CA LEU A 103 8.41 -10.45 3.96
C LEU A 103 8.22 -9.54 2.74
N HIS A 104 9.31 -9.12 2.09
CA HIS A 104 9.29 -8.34 0.85
C HIS A 104 8.67 -9.10 -0.32
N ALA A 105 8.90 -10.41 -0.43
CA ALA A 105 8.31 -11.23 -1.47
C ALA A 105 6.76 -11.24 -1.44
N ARG A 106 6.15 -10.87 -0.31
CA ARG A 106 4.69 -10.81 -0.14
C ARG A 106 4.08 -9.45 -0.44
N SER A 107 4.88 -8.38 -0.51
CA SER A 107 4.36 -7.02 -0.72
C SER A 107 5.38 -6.12 -1.39
N ARG A 108 5.13 -5.83 -2.67
CA ARG A 108 5.95 -4.88 -3.44
C ARG A 108 5.93 -3.47 -2.84
N GLY A 109 4.77 -3.02 -2.38
CA GLY A 109 4.61 -1.70 -1.78
C GLY A 109 5.42 -1.51 -0.50
N CYS A 110 5.58 -2.55 0.30
CA CYS A 110 6.42 -2.51 1.50
C CYS A 110 7.89 -2.24 1.15
N THR A 111 8.44 -2.95 0.16
CA THR A 111 9.81 -2.75 -0.32
C THR A 111 10.03 -1.32 -0.83
N GLU A 112 9.11 -0.80 -1.64
CA GLU A 112 9.19 0.56 -2.17
C GLU A 112 9.10 1.62 -1.06
N LEU A 113 8.23 1.42 -0.06
CA LEU A 113 8.10 2.33 1.09
C LEU A 113 9.36 2.32 1.96
N GLN A 114 9.94 1.14 2.22
CA GLN A 114 11.19 1.04 2.99
C GLN A 114 12.36 1.71 2.29
N ALA A 115 12.48 1.52 0.97
CA ALA A 115 13.51 2.20 0.18
C ALA A 115 13.34 3.73 0.27
N PHE A 116 12.11 4.23 0.12
CA PHE A 116 11.80 5.64 0.29
C PHE A 116 12.15 6.15 1.69
N GLN A 117 11.77 5.46 2.76
CA GLN A 117 12.06 5.89 4.13
C GLN A 117 13.57 5.88 4.45
N ALA A 118 14.31 4.91 3.93
CA ALA A 118 15.75 4.81 4.14
C ALA A 118 16.53 5.89 3.36
N SER A 119 16.05 6.29 2.19
CA SER A 119 16.73 7.28 1.34
C SER A 119 15.74 8.04 0.45
N PRO A 120 14.99 9.01 0.99
CA PRO A 120 13.91 9.69 0.27
C PRO A 120 14.37 10.40 -1.01
N GLN A 121 15.62 10.88 -1.01
CA GLN A 121 16.24 11.58 -2.14
C GLN A 121 16.61 10.63 -3.30
N HIS A 122 16.96 9.38 -2.98
CA HIS A 122 17.46 8.39 -3.95
C HIS A 122 16.40 7.35 -4.34
N SER A 123 15.31 7.25 -3.57
CA SER A 123 14.18 6.37 -3.85
C SER A 123 12.87 7.12 -3.66
N PRO A 124 12.64 8.22 -4.42
CA PRO A 124 11.41 8.99 -4.30
C PRO A 124 10.21 8.12 -4.66
N LEU A 125 9.10 8.30 -3.94
CA LEU A 125 7.83 7.72 -4.36
C LEU A 125 7.46 8.21 -5.77
N PRO A 126 6.86 7.36 -6.62
CA PRO A 126 6.47 7.76 -7.95
C PRO A 126 5.54 8.98 -7.90
N PRO A 127 5.71 9.99 -8.78
CA PRO A 127 4.80 11.12 -8.82
C PRO A 127 3.41 10.68 -9.34
N VAL A 128 2.34 11.22 -8.73
CA VAL A 128 0.90 10.95 -9.00
C VAL A 128 0.54 10.84 -10.49
N ALA A 129 1.23 11.57 -11.36
CA ALA A 129 0.96 11.62 -12.80
C ALA A 129 1.65 10.53 -13.65
N ARG A 130 2.63 9.77 -13.12
CA ARG A 130 3.41 8.79 -13.90
C ARG A 130 2.76 7.38 -13.92
N LEU A 131 1.49 7.29 -13.55
CA LEU A 131 0.72 6.05 -13.38
C LEU A 131 -0.31 5.82 -14.50
N ALA A 132 0.03 6.20 -15.73
CA ALA A 132 -0.67 5.69 -16.89
C ALA A 132 -0.20 4.24 -17.15
N PRO A 133 -1.10 3.31 -17.50
CA PRO A 133 -0.69 1.94 -17.81
C PRO A 133 0.31 1.98 -18.96
N ALA A 134 1.40 1.21 -18.83
CA ALA A 134 2.28 0.94 -19.96
C ALA A 134 1.40 0.41 -21.10
N ALA A 135 1.35 1.14 -22.22
CA ALA A 135 0.64 0.69 -23.40
C ALA A 135 1.13 -0.74 -23.75
N PRO A 136 0.23 -1.69 -24.05
CA PRO A 136 0.65 -3.02 -24.43
C PRO A 136 1.58 -2.90 -25.63
N ARG A 137 2.80 -3.46 -25.53
CA ARG A 137 3.69 -3.60 -26.68
C ARG A 137 2.96 -4.47 -27.70
N GLY A 138 2.30 -3.82 -28.64
CA GLY A 138 1.76 -4.46 -29.83
C GLY A 138 2.94 -5.10 -30.55
N ILE A 139 2.99 -6.43 -30.51
CA ILE A 139 3.78 -7.21 -31.46
C ILE A 139 3.01 -7.07 -32.77
N THR A 140 3.18 -5.96 -33.49
CA THR A 140 2.75 -5.90 -34.87
C THR A 140 3.74 -6.73 -35.68
N SER A 141 3.25 -7.91 -36.04
CA SER A 141 3.64 -8.69 -37.20
C SER A 141 4.15 -7.78 -38.33
N MET A 142 5.38 -8.02 -38.78
CA MET A 142 5.85 -7.63 -40.10
C MET A 142 6.02 -8.93 -40.89
N GLU A 143 4.89 -9.49 -41.31
CA GLU A 143 4.86 -10.28 -42.54
C GLU A 143 5.20 -9.37 -43.73
N GLY A 144 6.18 -9.83 -44.52
CA GLY A 144 6.13 -9.73 -45.97
C GLY A 144 6.64 -8.44 -46.61
N ARG A 145 7.82 -8.53 -47.23
CA ARG A 145 8.01 -8.01 -48.59
C ARG A 145 9.18 -8.69 -49.30
N ALA A 146 8.78 -9.41 -50.36
CA ALA A 146 9.48 -9.74 -51.61
C ALA A 146 10.85 -10.45 -51.55
#